data_AF-A0A4R1LWM5-F1
#
_entry.id   AF-A0A4R1LWM5-F1
#
_cell.length_a   1.000
_cell.length_b   1.000
_cell.length_c   1.000
_cell.angle_alpha   90.00
_cell.angle_beta   90.00
_cell.angle_gamma   90.00
#
_symmetry.space_group_name_H-M   'P 1'
#
loop_
_entity.id
_entity.type
_entity.pdbx_description
1 polymer ?
#
loop_
_entity_poly.entity_id
_entity_poly.type
_entity_poly.pdbx_seq_one_letter_code
_entity_poly.pdbx_strand_id
1 'polypeptide(L)'
;MLENLENLIRENAQGAIINNNAIPNEKNEAVIHAASTSIVDVLKQKLASGDINGLINSFKQEGANAGTTSEVSNTFTNKLQDLGINMDTAKSLASSFIPAILAQFTKKTNDPNDSSFDFQDIVSSISGADGKFQLSDLTDLFNKGGADSGGADEQTNNQGSIVDKLKGLF
;
A
#
# COMPACT_ATOMS: atom_id res chain seq x y z
N MET A 1 -12.94 3.83 8.91
CA MET A 1 -11.79 3.27 8.17
C MET A 1 -11.22 2.02 8.85
N LEU A 2 -10.67 2.08 10.08
CA LEU A 2 -10.04 0.90 10.71
C LEU A 2 -10.99 -0.31 10.79
N GLU A 3 -12.26 -0.09 11.14
CA GLU A 3 -13.27 -1.14 11.16
C GLU A 3 -13.53 -1.77 9.78
N ASN A 4 -13.61 -0.95 8.71
CA ASN A 4 -13.72 -1.47 7.34
C ASN A 4 -12.49 -2.31 6.97
N LEU A 5 -11.30 -1.89 7.40
CA LEU A 5 -10.05 -2.62 7.17
C LEU A 5 -10.02 -3.94 7.94
N GLU A 6 -10.50 -3.96 9.18
CA GLU A 6 -10.68 -5.20 9.96
C GLU A 6 -11.67 -6.15 9.28
N ASN A 7 -12.78 -5.63 8.73
CA ASN A 7 -13.74 -6.44 7.99
C ASN A 7 -13.11 -7.03 6.72
N LEU A 8 -12.38 -6.22 5.93
CA LEU A 8 -11.64 -6.71 4.76
C LEU A 8 -10.64 -7.82 5.15
N ILE A 9 -9.94 -7.64 6.26
CA ILE A 9 -8.99 -8.62 6.77
C ILE A 9 -9.72 -9.88 7.23
N ARG A 10 -10.83 -9.74 7.95
CA ARG A 10 -11.66 -10.86 8.43
C ARG A 10 -12.20 -11.70 7.28
N GLU A 11 -12.62 -11.07 6.18
CA GLU A 11 -13.06 -11.76 4.96
C GLU A 11 -11.96 -12.64 4.35
N ASN A 12 -10.70 -12.23 4.50
CA ASN A 12 -9.54 -12.95 3.98
C ASN A 12 -8.90 -13.88 5.02
N ALA A 13 -9.25 -13.74 6.30
CA ALA A 13 -8.62 -14.42 7.43
C ALA A 13 -8.96 -15.92 7.51
N GLN A 14 -10.02 -16.39 6.84
CA GLN A 14 -10.50 -17.78 6.97
C GLN A 14 -9.40 -18.82 6.75
N GLY A 15 -8.66 -18.74 5.65
CA GLY A 15 -7.60 -19.70 5.35
C GLY A 15 -6.32 -19.47 6.15
N ALA A 16 -5.89 -18.21 6.23
CA ALA A 16 -4.55 -17.87 6.72
C ALA A 16 -4.45 -17.74 8.25
N ILE A 17 -5.55 -17.36 8.91
CA ILE A 17 -5.61 -17.07 10.35
C ILE A 17 -6.51 -18.07 11.07
N ILE A 18 -7.77 -18.23 10.63
CA ILE A 18 -8.77 -19.01 11.37
C ILE A 18 -8.52 -20.52 11.28
N ASN A 19 -8.14 -21.02 10.10
CA ASN A 19 -7.82 -22.43 9.89
C ASN A 19 -6.35 -22.78 10.17
N ASN A 20 -5.60 -21.87 10.80
CA ASN A 20 -4.17 -22.03 11.04
C ASN A 20 -3.88 -22.55 12.44
N ASN A 21 -3.51 -23.82 12.56
CA ASN A 21 -3.20 -24.47 13.83
C ASN A 21 -2.05 -23.82 14.62
N ALA A 22 -1.20 -23.02 13.97
CA ALA A 22 -0.11 -22.30 14.62
C ALA A 22 -0.57 -21.01 15.34
N ILE A 23 -1.83 -20.61 15.14
CA ILE A 23 -2.44 -19.43 15.74
C ILE A 23 -3.54 -19.90 16.68
N PRO A 24 -3.44 -19.63 18.00
CA PRO A 24 -4.51 -19.94 18.93
C PRO A 24 -5.80 -19.23 18.52
N ASN A 25 -6.93 -19.92 18.56
CA ASN A 25 -8.20 -19.33 18.15
C ASN A 25 -8.56 -18.07 18.95
N GLU A 26 -8.15 -17.97 20.22
CA GLU A 26 -8.37 -16.76 21.02
C GLU A 26 -7.57 -15.55 20.52
N LYS A 27 -6.53 -15.78 19.71
CA LYS A 27 -5.67 -14.73 19.12
C LYS A 27 -6.16 -14.29 17.75
N ASN A 28 -7.12 -14.98 17.12
CA ASN A 28 -7.56 -14.67 15.75
C ASN A 28 -7.96 -13.20 15.57
N GLU A 29 -8.81 -12.67 16.46
CA GLU A 29 -9.21 -11.26 16.42
C GLU A 29 -8.03 -10.31 16.70
N ALA A 30 -7.11 -10.69 17.59
CA ALA A 30 -5.91 -9.89 17.86
C ALA A 30 -4.96 -9.86 16.65
N VAL A 31 -4.86 -10.95 15.91
CA VAL A 31 -4.07 -11.05 14.65
C VAL A 31 -4.72 -10.20 13.56
N ILE A 32 -6.05 -10.25 13.42
CA ILE A 32 -6.81 -9.40 12.49
C ILE A 32 -6.55 -7.92 12.82
N HIS A 33 -6.70 -7.54 14.09
CA HIS A 33 -6.44 -6.17 14.55
C HIS A 33 -4.97 -5.75 14.34
N ALA A 34 -4.02 -6.65 14.58
CA ALA A 34 -2.60 -6.39 14.34
C ALA A 34 -2.32 -6.12 12.85
N ALA A 35 -2.95 -6.85 11.93
CA ALA A 35 -2.82 -6.59 10.50
C ALA A 35 -3.39 -5.21 10.12
N SER A 36 -4.61 -4.90 10.58
CA SER A 36 -5.26 -3.61 10.31
C SER A 36 -4.42 -2.44 10.81
N THR A 37 -3.99 -2.50 12.07
CA THR A 37 -3.19 -1.43 12.67
C THR A 37 -1.81 -1.32 12.04
N SER A 38 -1.20 -2.42 11.57
CA SER A 38 0.10 -2.37 10.89
C SER A 38 0.04 -1.61 9.57
N ILE A 39 -1.04 -1.80 8.79
CA ILE A 39 -1.28 -1.03 7.57
C ILE A 39 -1.42 0.44 7.93
N VAL A 40 -2.30 0.78 8.88
CA VAL A 40 -2.54 2.16 9.30
C VAL A 40 -1.27 2.83 9.82
N ASP A 41 -0.46 2.15 10.62
CA ASP A 41 0.77 2.69 11.18
C ASP A 41 1.81 2.99 10.10
N VAL A 42 1.95 2.13 9.09
CA VAL A 42 2.85 2.40 7.95
C VAL A 42 2.36 3.58 7.12
N LEU A 43 1.05 3.68 6.85
CA LEU A 43 0.49 4.82 6.13
C LEU A 43 0.70 6.14 6.90
N LYS A 44 0.50 6.11 8.23
CA LYS A 44 0.82 7.24 9.12
C LYS A 44 2.29 7.60 9.07
N GLN A 45 3.18 6.62 9.11
CA GLN A 45 4.63 6.83 9.05
C GLN A 45 5.04 7.49 7.72
N LYS A 46 4.53 7.00 6.59
CA LYS A 46 4.79 7.60 5.27
C LYS A 46 4.34 9.05 5.22
N LEU A 47 3.12 9.33 5.66
CA LEU A 47 2.59 10.69 5.74
C LEU A 47 3.44 11.58 6.66
N ALA A 48 3.80 11.11 7.85
CA ALA A 48 4.61 11.85 8.81
C ALA A 48 6.04 12.09 8.33
N SER A 49 6.60 11.17 7.54
CA SER A 49 7.93 11.28 6.94
C SER A 49 7.98 12.20 5.70
N GLY A 50 6.82 12.59 5.17
CA GLY A 50 6.72 13.38 3.94
C GLY A 50 6.82 12.55 2.64
N ASP A 51 6.81 11.22 2.72
CA ASP A 51 6.78 10.31 1.56
C ASP A 51 5.36 10.19 0.97
N ILE A 52 4.80 11.33 0.53
CA ILE A 52 3.45 11.40 -0.04
C ILE A 52 3.39 10.72 -1.40
N ASN A 53 4.46 10.85 -2.19
CA ASN A 53 4.56 10.22 -3.50
C ASN A 53 4.59 8.69 -3.38
N GLY A 54 5.37 8.14 -2.44
CA GLY A 54 5.39 6.69 -2.19
C GLY A 54 4.03 6.18 -1.68
N LEU A 55 3.36 6.96 -0.83
CA LEU A 55 1.99 6.66 -0.39
C LEU A 55 1.01 6.61 -1.58
N ILE A 56 0.96 7.66 -2.39
CA ILE A 56 0.08 7.75 -3.57
C ILE A 56 0.36 6.64 -4.56
N ASN A 57 1.64 6.36 -4.84
CA ASN A 57 2.03 5.28 -5.74
C ASN A 57 1.64 3.91 -5.20
N SER A 58 1.59 3.73 -3.87
CA SER A 58 1.13 2.49 -3.24
C SER A 58 -0.34 2.22 -3.47
N PHE A 59 -1.15 3.28 -3.62
CA PHE A 59 -2.56 3.16 -3.94
C PHE A 59 -2.82 3.14 -5.44
N LYS A 60 -2.04 3.81 -6.27
CA LYS A 60 -2.34 3.89 -7.72
C LYS A 60 -1.87 2.71 -8.52
N GLN A 61 -0.76 2.10 -8.13
CA GLN A 61 -0.26 0.95 -8.85
C GLN A 61 -1.19 -0.22 -8.60
N GLU A 62 -1.69 -0.84 -9.66
CA GLU A 62 -2.49 -2.06 -9.57
C GLU A 62 -1.57 -3.20 -9.10
N GLY A 63 -1.49 -3.37 -7.78
CA GLY A 63 -0.57 -4.30 -7.12
C GLY A 63 0.08 -3.68 -5.88
N ALA A 64 0.40 -4.52 -4.89
CA ALA A 64 0.99 -4.04 -3.66
C ALA A 64 2.41 -3.51 -3.93
N ASN A 65 2.66 -2.22 -3.65
CA ASN A 65 4.00 -1.64 -3.76
C ASN A 65 4.98 -2.46 -2.88
N ALA A 66 6.06 -2.97 -3.48
CA ALA A 66 6.97 -3.90 -2.79
C ALA A 66 7.61 -3.31 -1.53
N GLY A 67 7.87 -1.99 -1.52
CA GLY A 67 8.39 -1.26 -0.36
C GLY A 67 7.36 -1.19 0.76
N THR A 68 6.17 -0.68 0.46
CA THR A 68 5.06 -0.58 1.42
C THR A 68 4.64 -1.94 1.95
N THR A 69 4.61 -2.97 1.10
CA THR A 69 4.28 -4.35 1.48
C THR A 69 5.28 -4.90 2.49
N SER A 70 6.57 -4.61 2.28
CA SER A 70 7.64 -5.05 3.17
C SER A 70 7.60 -4.32 4.51
N GLU A 71 7.35 -3.01 4.51
CA GLU A 71 7.15 -2.20 5.73
C GLU A 71 5.96 -2.71 6.55
N VAL A 72 4.81 -2.95 5.92
CA VAL A 72 3.63 -3.50 6.59
C VAL A 72 3.92 -4.89 7.13
N SER A 73 4.59 -5.74 6.35
CA SER A 73 4.95 -7.11 6.76
C SER A 73 5.86 -7.11 7.98
N ASN A 74 6.83 -6.18 8.05
CA ASN A 74 7.73 -6.05 9.20
C ASN A 74 6.97 -5.57 10.45
N THR A 75 6.17 -4.52 10.32
CA THR A 75 5.33 -4.00 11.42
C THR A 75 4.38 -5.08 11.93
N PHE A 76 3.73 -5.81 11.03
CA PHE A 76 2.84 -6.90 11.37
C PHE A 76 3.56 -8.03 12.09
N THR A 77 4.71 -8.48 11.56
CA THR A 77 5.53 -9.52 12.20
C THR A 77 5.95 -9.14 13.61
N ASN A 78 6.27 -7.87 13.86
CA ASN A 78 6.59 -7.38 15.21
C ASN A 78 5.38 -7.47 16.15
N LYS A 79 4.21 -7.01 15.71
CA LYS A 79 2.98 -7.10 16.52
C LYS A 79 2.58 -8.55 16.82
N LEU A 80 2.78 -9.46 15.87
CA LEU A 80 2.50 -10.88 16.11
C LEU A 80 3.43 -11.49 17.16
N GLN A 81 4.70 -11.10 17.17
CA GLN A 81 5.64 -11.50 18.22
C GLN A 81 5.21 -10.95 19.59
N ASP A 82 4.73 -9.70 19.66
CA ASP A 82 4.17 -9.13 20.90
C ASP A 82 2.92 -9.89 21.39
N LEU A 83 2.16 -10.48 20.45
CA LEU A 83 1.06 -11.38 20.75
C LEU A 83 1.50 -12.80 21.15
N GLY A 84 2.81 -13.08 21.17
CA GLY A 84 3.35 -14.40 21.51
C GLY A 84 3.28 -15.41 20.36
N ILE A 85 3.03 -14.97 19.13
CA ILE A 85 3.15 -15.82 17.94
C ILE A 85 4.63 -15.94 17.59
N ASN A 86 5.06 -17.18 17.32
CA ASN A 86 6.45 -17.42 16.98
C ASN A 86 6.84 -16.73 15.66
N MET A 87 8.13 -16.40 15.53
CA MET A 87 8.63 -15.60 14.40
C MET A 87 8.42 -16.28 13.04
N ASP A 88 8.51 -17.60 12.95
CA ASP A 88 8.36 -18.33 11.68
C ASP A 88 6.91 -18.29 11.19
N THR A 89 5.95 -18.54 12.09
CA THR A 89 4.52 -18.38 11.80
C THR A 89 4.18 -16.93 11.46
N ALA A 90 4.72 -15.97 12.21
CA ALA A 90 4.49 -14.55 11.97
C ALA A 90 4.99 -14.12 10.57
N LYS A 91 6.21 -14.54 10.19
CA LYS A 91 6.77 -14.28 8.85
C LYS A 91 5.96 -14.97 7.76
N SER A 92 5.60 -16.24 7.94
CA SER A 92 4.80 -16.99 6.97
C SER A 92 3.44 -16.33 6.72
N LEU A 93 2.80 -15.85 7.79
CA LEU A 93 1.54 -15.13 7.68
C LEU A 93 1.77 -13.78 6.98
N ALA A 94 2.79 -13.01 7.38
CA ALA A 94 3.10 -11.74 6.75
C ALA A 94 3.33 -11.89 5.24
N SER A 95 4.13 -12.88 4.82
CA SER A 95 4.47 -13.10 3.40
C SER A 95 3.30 -13.55 2.51
N SER A 96 2.29 -14.20 3.07
CA SER A 96 1.14 -14.72 2.30
C SER A 96 -0.09 -13.85 2.40
N PHE A 97 -0.31 -13.26 3.58
CA PHE A 97 -1.55 -12.57 3.92
C PHE A 97 -1.49 -11.08 3.62
N ILE A 98 -0.41 -10.39 4.01
CA ILE A 98 -0.28 -8.93 3.80
C ILE A 98 -0.37 -8.54 2.32
N PRO A 99 0.32 -9.22 1.37
CA PRO A 99 0.19 -8.88 -0.04
C PRO A 99 -1.25 -9.00 -0.56
N ALA A 100 -1.99 -10.03 -0.11
CA ALA A 100 -3.37 -10.25 -0.52
C ALA A 100 -4.31 -9.14 0.02
N ILE A 101 -4.15 -8.77 1.29
CA ILE A 101 -4.92 -7.67 1.90
C ILE A 101 -4.61 -6.35 1.22
N LEU A 102 -3.32 -6.02 1.02
CA LEU A 102 -2.94 -4.77 0.38
C LEU A 102 -3.42 -4.68 -1.07
N ALA A 103 -3.41 -5.79 -1.80
CA ALA A 103 -3.97 -5.84 -3.15
C ALA A 103 -5.47 -5.54 -3.16
N GLN A 104 -6.25 -6.13 -2.24
CA GLN A 104 -7.69 -5.86 -2.16
C GLN A 104 -7.99 -4.47 -1.62
N PHE A 105 -7.24 -4.00 -0.63
CA PHE A 105 -7.35 -2.66 -0.08
C PHE A 105 -7.10 -1.61 -1.15
N THR A 106 -6.03 -1.79 -1.94
CA THR A 106 -5.71 -0.94 -3.10
C THR A 106 -6.81 -1.02 -4.15
N LYS A 107 -7.26 -2.22 -4.52
CA LYS A 107 -8.35 -2.41 -5.48
C LYS A 107 -9.62 -1.66 -5.08
N LYS A 108 -10.06 -1.83 -3.82
CA LYS A 108 -11.24 -1.13 -3.28
C LYS A 108 -11.02 0.38 -3.21
N THR A 109 -9.79 0.83 -2.92
CA THR A 109 -9.46 2.26 -2.88
C THR A 109 -9.56 2.97 -4.24
N ASN A 110 -9.39 2.22 -5.33
CA ASN A 110 -9.52 2.75 -6.69
C ASN A 110 -10.83 2.38 -7.38
N ASP A 111 -11.75 1.70 -6.69
CA ASP A 111 -13.02 1.29 -7.30
C ASP A 111 -14.05 2.43 -7.15
N PRO A 112 -14.46 3.11 -8.23
CA PRO A 112 -15.43 4.19 -8.16
C PRO A 112 -16.82 3.73 -7.73
N ASN A 113 -17.07 2.42 -7.66
CA ASN A 113 -18.33 1.84 -7.20
C ASN A 113 -18.25 1.33 -5.74
N ASP A 114 -17.09 1.40 -5.09
CA ASP A 114 -16.88 0.92 -3.71
C ASP A 114 -16.36 2.05 -2.80
N SER A 115 -17.28 2.74 -2.12
CA SER A 115 -16.96 3.78 -1.14
C SER A 115 -16.53 3.23 0.23
N SER A 116 -16.23 1.93 0.36
CA SER A 116 -15.75 1.37 1.64
C SER A 116 -14.38 1.92 2.02
N PHE A 117 -13.60 2.32 1.01
CA PHE A 117 -12.24 2.82 1.14
C PHE A 117 -12.03 3.96 0.15
N ASP A 118 -12.31 5.20 0.53
CA ASP A 118 -11.95 6.33 -0.30
C ASP A 118 -10.58 6.88 0.10
N PHE A 119 -9.71 7.18 -0.88
CA PHE A 119 -8.38 7.74 -0.60
C PHE A 119 -8.47 9.01 0.27
N GLN A 120 -9.47 9.87 -0.02
CA GLN A 120 -9.74 11.07 0.75
C GLN A 120 -10.07 10.76 2.23
N ASP A 121 -10.91 9.76 2.48
CA ASP A 121 -11.30 9.35 3.83
C ASP A 121 -10.14 8.69 4.57
N ILE A 122 -9.35 7.89 3.88
CA ILE A 122 -8.13 7.27 4.41
C ILE A 122 -7.16 8.36 4.85
N VAL A 123 -6.81 9.29 3.97
CA VAL A 123 -5.90 10.40 4.29
C VAL A 123 -6.46 11.23 5.44
N SER A 124 -7.74 11.59 5.42
CA SER A 124 -8.39 12.36 6.49
C SER A 124 -8.32 11.64 7.83
N SER A 125 -8.49 10.32 7.85
CA SER A 125 -8.43 9.50 9.07
C SER A 125 -7.01 9.36 9.63
N ILE A 126 -5.99 9.59 8.81
CA ILE A 126 -4.57 9.42 9.15
C ILE A 126 -3.89 10.76 9.45
N SER A 127 -4.20 11.81 8.69
CA SER A 127 -3.58 13.14 8.79
C SER A 127 -3.96 13.89 10.07
N GLY A 128 -5.09 13.53 10.70
CA GLY A 128 -5.60 14.21 11.88
C GLY A 128 -5.90 15.69 11.65
N ALA A 129 -6.28 16.40 12.72
CA ALA A 129 -6.60 17.83 12.67
C ALA A 129 -5.36 18.74 12.55
N ASP A 130 -4.15 18.21 12.75
CA ASP A 130 -2.90 18.99 12.82
C ASP A 130 -2.29 19.34 11.45
N GLY A 131 -2.96 19.00 10.35
CA GLY A 131 -2.99 19.81 9.12
C GLY A 131 -1.66 20.13 8.43
N LYS A 132 -0.57 19.39 8.69
CA LYS A 132 0.72 19.63 8.00
C LYS A 132 0.62 19.46 6.48
N PHE A 133 -0.34 18.67 6.03
CA PHE A 133 -0.69 18.50 4.63
C PHE A 133 -2.17 18.80 4.44
N GLN A 134 -2.50 19.65 3.48
CA GLN A 134 -3.89 19.88 3.13
C GLN A 134 -4.39 18.66 2.36
N LEU A 135 -5.54 18.15 2.76
CA LEU A 135 -6.22 17.05 2.07
C LEU A 135 -6.39 17.36 0.57
N SER A 136 -6.71 18.61 0.24
CA SER A 136 -6.82 19.08 -1.15
C SER A 136 -5.53 18.88 -1.95
N ASP A 137 -4.36 19.19 -1.36
CA ASP A 137 -3.07 19.02 -2.05
C ASP A 137 -2.77 17.52 -2.31
N LEU A 138 -3.13 16.65 -1.36
CA LEU A 138 -2.97 15.20 -1.50
C LEU A 138 -3.95 14.62 -2.53
N THR A 139 -5.21 15.05 -2.49
CA THR A 139 -6.23 14.63 -3.45
C THR A 139 -5.89 15.12 -4.85
N ASP A 140 -5.40 16.35 -5.00
CA ASP A 140 -4.95 16.88 -6.29
C ASP A 140 -3.74 16.10 -6.81
N LEU A 141 -2.77 15.77 -5.96
CA LEU A 141 -1.63 14.93 -6.34
C LEU A 141 -2.06 13.48 -6.65
N PHE A 142 -3.06 12.95 -5.93
CA PHE A 142 -3.66 11.66 -6.20
C PHE A 142 -4.52 11.67 -7.47
N ASN A 143 -5.11 12.77 -7.88
CA ASN A 143 -5.79 12.85 -9.17
C ASN A 143 -4.79 13.13 -10.31
N LYS A 144 -3.77 13.96 -10.06
CA LYS A 144 -2.78 14.42 -11.04
C LYS A 144 -1.67 13.41 -11.30
N GLY A 145 -1.17 12.70 -10.30
CA GLY A 145 -0.13 11.68 -10.46
C GLY A 145 -0.59 10.43 -11.22
N GLY A 146 -1.79 10.45 -11.83
CA GLY A 146 -2.24 9.45 -12.81
C GLY A 146 -1.92 9.89 -14.24
N ALA A 147 -1.47 11.14 -14.43
CA ALA A 147 -1.13 11.72 -15.72
C ALA A 147 0.39 11.92 -15.93
N ASP A 148 1.24 11.53 -14.98
CA ASP A 148 2.70 11.76 -15.08
C ASP A 148 3.53 10.61 -14.48
N SER A 149 3.25 9.39 -14.95
CA SER A 149 4.19 8.27 -14.91
C SER A 149 4.32 7.65 -16.30
N GLY A 150 4.44 8.54 -17.30
CA GLY A 150 4.75 8.22 -18.70
C GLY A 150 5.90 9.07 -19.25
N GLY A 151 6.73 9.63 -18.37
CA GLY A 151 7.83 10.52 -18.71
C GLY A 151 9.16 10.10 -18.10
N ALA A 152 9.56 8.84 -18.31
CA ALA A 152 10.95 8.41 -18.13
C ALA A 152 11.25 7.23 -19.07
N ASP A 153 11.09 7.46 -20.36
CA ASP A 153 11.99 6.90 -21.35
C ASP A 153 12.52 8.05 -22.21
N GLU A 154 13.29 8.93 -21.58
CA GLU A 154 14.40 9.60 -22.27
C GLU A 154 15.49 8.55 -22.54
N GLN A 155 15.17 7.59 -23.41
CA GLN A 155 16.17 7.12 -24.34
C GLN A 155 16.08 8.05 -25.54
N THR A 156 16.87 9.12 -25.45
CA THR A 156 17.33 9.88 -26.60
C THR A 156 17.79 8.90 -27.68
N ASN A 157 16.90 8.57 -28.61
CA ASN A 157 17.26 8.03 -29.91
C ASN A 157 17.94 9.16 -30.68
N ASN A 158 19.17 9.43 -30.27
CA ASN A 158 20.18 10.12 -31.04
C ASN A 158 20.63 9.20 -32.19
N GLN A 159 19.69 8.86 -33.08
CA GLN A 159 19.94 8.11 -34.33
C GLN A 159 19.15 8.71 -35.51
N GLY A 160 18.82 10.01 -35.41
CA GLY A 160 18.19 10.78 -36.48
C GLY A 160 19.09 11.85 -37.13
N SER A 161 20.42 11.86 -36.93
CA SER A 161 21.22 13.01 -37.39
C SER A 161 22.67 12.75 -37.84
N ILE A 162 23.01 11.53 -38.26
CA ILE A 162 24.32 11.24 -38.88
C ILE A 162 24.17 10.63 -40.27
N VAL A 163 23.19 9.73 -40.48
CA VAL A 163 22.87 9.18 -41.81
C VAL A 163 22.30 10.27 -42.74
N ASP A 164 21.56 11.23 -42.18
CA ASP A 164 20.96 12.34 -42.95
C ASP A 164 21.99 13.42 -43.33
N LYS A 165 23.09 13.55 -42.57
CA LYS A 165 24.18 14.50 -42.87
C LYS A 165 25.21 13.95 -43.87
N LEU A 166 25.25 12.64 -44.10
CA LEU A 166 26.15 12.01 -45.09
C LEU A 166 25.54 11.92 -46.50
N LYS A 167 24.21 12.00 -46.64
CA LYS A 167 23.51 11.93 -47.94
C LYS A 167 23.54 13.24 -48.74
N GLY A 168 23.96 14.35 -48.13
CA GLY A 168 24.08 15.66 -48.79
C GLY A 168 25.49 16.02 -49.26
N LEU A 169 26.45 15.08 -49.21
CA LEU A 169 27.86 15.36 -49.53
C LEU A 169 28.46 14.45 -50.63
N PHE A 170 27.61 13.71 -51.35
CA PHE A 170 27.98 12.99 -52.58
C PHE A 170 26.90 13.17 -53.64
#